data_AF-A0A7C1Y4V0-F1
#
_entry.id   AF-A0A7C1Y4V0-F1
#
_cell.length_a   1.000
_cell.length_b   1.000
_cell.length_c   1.000
_cell.angle_alpha   90.00
_cell.angle_beta   90.00
_cell.angle_gamma   90.00
#
_symmetry.space_group_name_H-M   'P 1'
#
loop_
_entity.id
_entity.type
_entity.pdbx_description
1 polymer ?
#
loop_
_entity_poly.entity_id
_entity_poly.type
_entity_poly.pdbx_seq_one_letter_code
_entity_poly.pdbx_strand_id
1 'polypeptide(L)'
;MKMPKLGLFVLVLAAVLAGCAPDLVVKNLDVMWNATDKKATAEIANVGNKDAGNFMVYFNGDENPVSPNHRPQLRYSVPGLAKGASVVLNADFAPLAHPDNDYLGNVYKITVLVDPKGMVKESNENNNVREFLLSGASGAACIGFGPPPPSGTVYGAPVGTAPGSVVLTANGIKMSVHNFRWVSGGGTFNEARIEPPPIPFGTGQTIRTNNINLEFDFSGVGFSVARVELRYLDLGGIENLSVNGQPVPVYAGELAGAPVLIGGVSVVVTSAPVPGGKTGTLVLTGPVQRLRIGGQEFWIDDVCAMP
;
A
#
# COMPACT_ATOMS: atom_id res chain seq x y z
N MET A 1 11.26 76.47 8.38
CA MET A 1 11.86 75.16 8.07
C MET A 1 11.96 74.38 9.38
N LYS A 2 11.03 73.46 9.64
CA LYS A 2 10.95 72.69 10.90
C LYS A 2 11.74 71.39 10.72
N MET A 3 12.76 71.16 11.54
CA MET A 3 13.46 69.88 11.64
C MET A 3 12.56 68.82 12.30
N PRO A 4 12.51 67.57 11.80
CA PRO A 4 11.75 66.51 12.45
C PRO A 4 12.58 65.85 13.57
N LYS A 5 11.87 65.45 14.63
CA LYS A 5 12.41 64.72 15.79
C LYS A 5 12.80 63.29 15.39
N LEU A 6 14.00 62.88 15.79
CA LEU A 6 14.49 61.51 15.67
C LEU A 6 13.78 60.63 16.72
N GLY A 7 12.94 59.72 16.27
CA GLY A 7 12.27 58.73 17.13
C GLY A 7 13.20 57.56 17.44
N LEU A 8 13.44 57.32 18.73
CA LEU A 8 14.18 56.18 19.24
C LEU A 8 13.30 54.92 19.10
N PHE A 9 13.61 54.05 18.13
CA PHE A 9 13.00 52.73 18.01
C PHE A 9 13.60 51.81 19.08
N VAL A 10 12.83 51.50 20.12
CA VAL A 10 13.15 50.43 21.05
C VAL A 10 12.85 49.11 20.35
N LEU A 11 13.91 48.44 19.89
CA LEU A 11 13.83 47.07 19.40
C LEU A 11 13.64 46.16 20.62
N VAL A 12 12.39 45.80 20.93
CA VAL A 12 12.11 44.72 21.90
C VAL A 12 12.51 43.42 21.23
N LEU A 13 13.74 42.98 21.48
CA LEU A 13 14.19 41.64 21.14
C LEU A 13 13.40 40.67 22.03
N ALA A 14 12.31 40.12 21.50
CA ALA A 14 11.62 39.01 22.12
C ALA A 14 12.56 37.79 22.07
N ALA A 15 13.37 37.63 23.12
CA ALA A 15 14.03 36.37 23.39
C ALA A 15 12.91 35.34 23.59
N VAL A 16 12.70 34.49 22.59
CA VAL A 16 11.93 33.27 22.76
C VAL A 16 12.59 32.54 23.92
N LEU A 17 11.89 32.44 25.04
CA LEU A 17 12.25 31.58 26.15
C LEU A 17 12.33 30.15 25.60
N ALA A 18 13.51 29.75 25.13
CA ALA A 18 13.84 28.35 24.92
C ALA A 18 13.73 27.72 26.32
N GLY A 19 12.56 27.15 26.60
CA GLY A 19 12.24 26.58 27.90
C GLY A 19 13.34 25.62 28.29
N CYS A 20 13.92 25.81 29.48
CA CYS A 20 14.87 24.89 30.08
C CYS A 20 14.14 23.58 30.43
N ALA A 21 13.88 22.72 29.44
CA ALA A 21 13.25 21.42 29.57
C ALA A 21 13.98 20.39 28.70
N PRO A 22 13.85 19.09 29.02
CA PRO A 22 14.17 18.00 28.09
C PRO A 22 13.28 18.05 26.84
N ASP A 23 13.70 17.40 25.77
CA ASP A 23 12.96 17.26 24.51
C ASP A 23 13.34 15.93 23.87
N LEU A 24 12.51 14.91 24.05
CA LEU A 24 12.72 13.53 23.65
C LEU A 24 12.15 13.29 22.26
N VAL A 25 12.98 12.83 21.34
CA VAL A 25 12.58 12.61 19.95
C VAL A 25 13.01 11.25 19.43
N VAL A 26 12.22 10.69 18.51
CA VAL A 26 12.64 9.51 17.72
C VAL A 26 13.47 9.99 16.53
N LYS A 27 14.79 10.07 16.72
CA LYS A 27 15.73 10.60 15.72
C LYS A 27 15.88 9.70 14.51
N ASN A 28 15.86 8.38 14.70
CA ASN A 28 15.87 7.37 13.62
C ASN A 28 14.95 6.21 13.97
N LEU A 29 14.35 5.63 12.93
CA LEU A 29 13.57 4.39 13.00
C LEU A 29 13.91 3.56 11.76
N ASP A 30 14.54 2.42 11.99
CA ASP A 30 14.83 1.39 10.99
C ASP A 30 13.97 0.16 11.28
N VAL A 31 13.41 -0.45 10.24
CA VAL A 31 12.47 -1.56 10.39
C VAL A 31 12.81 -2.67 9.40
N MET A 32 13.06 -3.86 9.93
CA MET A 32 13.28 -5.07 9.17
C MET A 32 12.11 -6.02 9.41
N TRP A 33 11.21 -6.13 8.43
CA TRP A 33 9.99 -6.91 8.55
C TRP A 33 9.84 -7.87 7.37
N ASN A 34 10.36 -9.09 7.53
CA ASN A 34 10.31 -10.17 6.57
C ASN A 34 9.87 -11.48 7.27
N ALA A 35 9.85 -12.62 6.57
CA ALA A 35 9.38 -13.88 7.15
C ALA A 35 10.20 -14.36 8.36
N THR A 36 11.48 -14.00 8.44
CA THR A 36 12.44 -14.44 9.46
C THR A 36 12.73 -13.36 10.50
N ASP A 37 12.70 -12.09 10.11
CA ASP A 37 12.99 -10.96 10.96
C ASP A 37 11.75 -10.06 11.12
N LYS A 38 11.31 -9.87 12.36
CA LYS A 38 10.23 -8.97 12.75
C LYS A 38 10.78 -7.93 13.72
N LYS A 39 11.68 -7.08 13.25
CA LYS A 39 12.52 -6.22 14.10
C LYS A 39 12.34 -4.74 13.76
N ALA A 40 12.43 -3.89 14.78
CA ALA A 40 12.51 -2.45 14.63
C ALA A 40 13.59 -1.90 15.56
N THR A 41 14.39 -0.96 15.06
CA THR A 41 15.45 -0.29 15.81
C THR A 41 15.19 1.20 15.80
N ALA A 42 15.10 1.82 16.98
CA ALA A 42 14.90 3.27 17.11
C ALA A 42 16.04 3.93 17.89
N GLU A 43 16.49 5.08 17.39
CA GLU A 43 17.39 5.98 18.12
C GLU A 43 16.54 7.07 18.79
N ILE A 44 16.52 7.08 20.12
CA ILE A 44 15.82 8.07 20.93
C ILE A 44 16.84 9.10 21.41
N ALA A 45 16.60 10.38 21.17
CA ALA A 45 17.52 11.46 21.52
C ALA A 45 16.85 12.47 22.44
N ASN A 46 17.59 13.03 23.38
CA ASN A 46 17.18 14.21 24.12
C ASN A 46 17.82 15.45 23.48
N VAL A 47 17.07 16.17 22.66
CA VAL A 47 17.51 17.39 21.97
C VAL A 47 17.28 18.66 22.79
N GLY A 48 16.74 18.51 24.00
CA GLY A 48 16.47 19.60 24.93
C GLY A 48 17.72 20.02 25.72
N ASN A 49 17.56 21.07 26.52
CA ASN A 49 18.66 21.69 27.28
C ASN A 49 18.77 21.20 28.74
N LYS A 50 18.02 20.15 29.11
CA LYS A 50 18.08 19.49 30.42
C LYS A 50 18.07 17.98 30.28
N ASP A 51 18.59 17.30 31.30
CA ASP A 51 18.52 15.84 31.40
C ASP A 51 17.07 15.40 31.60
N ALA A 52 16.66 14.35 30.89
CA ALA A 52 15.38 13.69 31.07
C ALA A 52 15.47 12.66 32.21
N GLY A 53 14.42 12.61 33.04
CA GLY A 53 14.23 11.55 34.03
C GLY A 53 13.79 10.23 33.39
N ASN A 54 13.30 9.29 34.18
CA ASN A 54 12.81 8.01 33.67
C ASN A 54 11.61 8.19 32.74
N PHE A 55 11.63 7.54 31.58
CA PHE A 55 10.51 7.51 30.64
C PHE A 55 10.33 6.13 30.00
N MET A 56 9.22 5.94 29.27
CA MET A 56 8.91 4.70 28.57
C MET A 56 8.98 4.92 27.06
N VAL A 57 9.38 3.89 26.33
CA VAL A 57 9.30 3.85 24.87
C VAL A 57 8.48 2.65 24.45
N TYR A 58 7.51 2.87 23.58
CA TYR A 58 6.61 1.84 23.06
C TYR A 58 6.88 1.65 21.58
N PHE A 59 6.94 0.40 21.14
CA PHE A 59 6.92 0.00 19.75
C PHE A 59 5.60 -0.74 19.49
N ASN A 60 4.77 -0.21 18.61
CA ASN A 60 3.48 -0.80 18.24
C ASN A 60 3.55 -1.30 16.79
N GLY A 61 3.08 -2.52 16.54
CA GLY A 61 2.71 -3.00 15.21
C GLY A 61 1.19 -2.87 15.02
N ASP A 62 0.77 -2.18 13.97
CA ASP A 62 -0.63 -2.13 13.55
C ASP A 62 -0.88 -3.20 12.51
N GLU A 63 -1.86 -4.07 12.74
CA GLU A 63 -2.19 -5.22 11.89
C GLU A 63 -3.49 -4.99 11.12
N ASN A 64 -3.60 -5.64 9.96
CA ASN A 64 -4.87 -5.75 9.25
C ASN A 64 -5.05 -7.16 8.64
N PRO A 65 -6.01 -7.98 9.10
CA PRO A 65 -6.93 -7.71 10.21
C PRO A 65 -6.22 -7.59 11.57
N VAL A 66 -6.88 -6.96 12.55
CA VAL A 66 -6.36 -6.79 13.91
C VAL A 66 -6.50 -8.10 14.69
N SER A 67 -5.44 -8.52 15.38
CA SER A 67 -5.48 -9.69 16.26
C SER A 67 -6.48 -9.48 17.41
N PRO A 68 -7.45 -10.40 17.64
CA PRO A 68 -8.59 -10.16 18.55
C PRO A 68 -8.22 -9.86 20.00
N ASN A 69 -7.06 -10.36 20.47
CA ASN A 69 -6.70 -10.33 21.89
C ASN A 69 -5.34 -9.69 22.18
N HIS A 70 -4.51 -9.43 21.15
CA HIS A 70 -3.16 -8.93 21.35
C HIS A 70 -2.74 -8.01 20.21
N ARG A 71 -2.49 -6.74 20.50
CA ARG A 71 -1.74 -5.87 19.58
C ARG A 71 -0.26 -6.18 19.72
N PRO A 72 0.50 -6.38 18.63
CA PRO A 72 1.95 -6.50 18.69
C PRO A 72 2.55 -5.25 19.32
N GLN A 73 3.01 -5.36 20.57
CA GLN A 73 3.56 -4.23 21.31
C GLN A 73 4.74 -4.66 22.18
N LEU A 74 5.81 -3.87 22.12
CA LEU A 74 6.97 -3.97 23.00
C LEU A 74 7.16 -2.65 23.74
N ARG A 75 7.71 -2.73 24.95
CA ARG A 75 7.93 -1.56 25.81
C ARG A 75 9.28 -1.61 26.49
N TYR A 76 9.92 -0.45 26.59
CA TYR A 76 11.22 -0.25 27.24
C TYR A 76 11.09 0.84 28.30
N SER A 77 11.75 0.65 29.45
CA SER A 77 11.96 1.72 30.43
C SER A 77 13.37 2.28 30.23
N VAL A 78 13.48 3.59 30.07
CA VAL A 78 14.76 4.30 29.94
C VAL A 78 14.96 5.10 31.22
N PRO A 79 15.90 4.73 32.11
CA PRO A 79 16.05 5.33 33.45
C PRO A 79 16.30 6.85 33.44
N GLY A 80 16.81 7.38 32.34
CA GLY A 80 17.09 8.79 32.11
C GLY A 80 17.87 8.97 30.82
N LEU A 81 17.85 10.18 30.27
CA LEU A 81 18.63 10.52 29.08
C LEU A 81 19.20 11.93 29.21
N ALA A 82 20.53 12.02 29.35
CA ALA A 82 21.23 13.28 29.52
C ALA A 82 21.00 14.22 28.32
N LYS A 83 21.12 15.53 28.53
CA LYS A 83 21.00 16.53 27.46
C LYS A 83 21.95 16.21 26.30
N GLY A 84 21.44 16.23 25.08
CA GLY A 84 22.20 15.92 23.86
C GLY A 84 22.57 14.44 23.69
N ALA A 85 22.21 13.55 24.63
CA ALA A 85 22.49 12.14 24.53
C ALA A 85 21.44 11.40 23.68
N SER A 86 21.78 10.18 23.26
CA SER A 86 20.87 9.29 22.56
C SER A 86 21.03 7.84 23.05
N VAL A 87 19.97 7.06 22.91
CA VAL A 87 19.93 5.63 23.20
C VAL A 87 19.31 4.88 22.03
N VAL A 88 19.87 3.72 21.70
CA VAL A 88 19.33 2.85 20.65
C VAL A 88 18.58 1.70 21.31
N LEU A 89 17.33 1.50 20.90
CA LEU A 89 16.46 0.42 21.36
C LEU A 89 16.15 -0.53 20.22
N ASN A 90 16.27 -1.84 20.49
CA ASN A 90 16.00 -2.90 19.52
C ASN A 90 14.78 -3.70 19.96
N ALA A 91 13.72 -3.62 19.16
CA ALA A 91 12.47 -4.32 19.33
C ALA A 91 12.42 -5.56 18.44
N ASP A 92 12.34 -6.75 19.06
CA ASP A 92 12.13 -8.02 18.37
C ASP A 92 10.72 -8.53 18.66
N PHE A 93 9.88 -8.47 17.63
CA PHE A 93 8.47 -8.88 17.70
C PHE A 93 8.29 -10.37 17.40
N ALA A 94 9.31 -11.09 16.91
CA ALA A 94 9.18 -12.52 16.59
C ALA A 94 8.68 -13.36 17.78
N PRO A 95 9.08 -13.11 19.04
CA PRO A 95 8.54 -13.81 20.20
C PRO A 95 7.06 -13.53 20.50
N LEU A 96 6.46 -12.51 19.88
CA LEU A 96 5.02 -12.24 20.00
C LEU A 96 4.17 -13.11 19.07
N ALA A 97 4.79 -13.92 18.20
CA ALA A 97 4.08 -14.90 17.41
C ALA A 97 3.44 -15.95 18.34
N HIS A 98 2.11 -15.99 18.35
CA HIS A 98 1.31 -16.89 19.17
C HIS A 98 0.05 -17.28 18.37
N PRO A 99 -0.57 -18.45 18.62
CA PRO A 99 -1.88 -18.79 18.02
C PRO A 99 -3.01 -17.76 18.24
N ASP A 100 -2.85 -16.84 19.18
CA ASP A 100 -3.81 -15.75 19.45
C ASP A 100 -3.38 -14.39 18.85
N ASN A 101 -2.25 -14.41 18.13
CA ASN A 101 -1.62 -13.29 17.43
C ASN A 101 -1.17 -13.75 16.03
N ASP A 102 -2.09 -14.40 15.31
CA ASP A 102 -1.85 -15.02 14.00
C ASP A 102 -1.58 -13.99 12.88
N TYR A 103 -1.78 -12.70 13.17
CA TYR A 103 -1.65 -11.63 12.18
C TYR A 103 -0.36 -10.83 12.31
N LEU A 104 0.64 -11.32 13.04
CA LEU A 104 1.94 -10.64 13.12
C LEU A 104 2.61 -10.47 11.75
N GLY A 105 2.31 -11.38 10.81
CA GLY A 105 2.70 -11.26 9.40
C GLY A 105 2.04 -10.09 8.67
N ASN A 106 0.89 -9.62 9.14
CA ASN A 106 0.02 -8.59 8.56
C ASN A 106 0.19 -7.22 9.22
N VAL A 107 1.23 -7.05 10.05
CA VAL A 107 1.59 -5.73 10.58
C VAL A 107 1.92 -4.83 9.40
N TYR A 108 1.17 -3.74 9.21
CA TYR A 108 1.34 -2.78 8.10
C TYR A 108 2.08 -1.49 8.48
N LYS A 109 2.16 -1.19 9.77
CA LYS A 109 2.81 0.02 10.28
C LYS A 109 3.47 -0.26 11.62
N ILE A 110 4.68 0.27 11.79
CA ILE A 110 5.35 0.34 13.08
C ILE A 110 5.29 1.79 13.59
N THR A 111 4.77 1.98 14.80
CA THR A 111 4.74 3.27 15.49
C THR A 111 5.61 3.21 16.74
N VAL A 112 6.58 4.11 16.84
CA VAL A 112 7.38 4.33 18.05
C VAL A 112 6.84 5.57 18.78
N LEU A 113 6.53 5.39 20.05
CA LEU A 113 6.05 6.45 20.95
C LEU A 113 7.04 6.61 22.10
N VAL A 114 7.59 7.80 22.25
CA VAL A 114 8.44 8.18 23.38
C VAL A 114 7.60 8.91 24.41
N ASP A 115 7.76 8.50 25.67
CA ASP A 115 7.00 8.99 26.80
C ASP A 115 5.48 9.19 26.57
N PRO A 116 4.75 8.18 26.04
CA PRO A 116 3.31 8.32 25.78
C PRO A 116 2.47 8.53 27.06
N LYS A 117 3.10 8.48 28.24
CA LYS A 117 2.47 8.70 29.55
C LYS A 117 2.75 10.10 30.12
N GLY A 118 3.57 10.92 29.45
CA GLY A 118 3.95 12.27 29.92
C GLY A 118 4.64 12.27 31.28
N MET A 119 5.55 11.32 31.51
CA MET A 119 6.33 11.23 32.75
C MET A 119 7.45 12.28 32.84
N VAL A 120 7.93 12.74 31.69
CA VAL A 120 8.87 13.84 31.54
C VAL A 120 8.09 15.02 30.95
N LYS A 121 8.21 16.21 31.55
CA LYS A 121 7.64 17.43 30.98
C LYS A 121 8.61 18.01 29.97
N GLU A 122 8.21 18.03 28.71
CA GLU A 122 9.10 18.34 27.60
C GLU A 122 8.91 19.78 27.10
N SER A 123 9.87 20.29 26.32
CA SER A 123 9.67 21.57 25.61
C SER A 123 8.76 21.44 24.40
N ASN A 124 8.63 20.23 23.85
CA ASN A 124 7.74 19.91 22.74
C ASN A 124 7.17 18.50 22.97
N GLU A 125 5.85 18.37 22.96
CA GLU A 125 5.16 17.09 23.19
C GLU A 125 4.71 16.46 21.85
N ASN A 126 4.96 17.13 20.73
CA ASN A 126 4.43 16.76 19.41
C ASN A 126 5.46 16.05 18.50
N ASN A 127 6.68 15.83 18.98
CA ASN A 127 7.81 15.23 18.25
C ASN A 127 8.26 13.87 18.85
N ASN A 128 7.46 13.32 19.75
CA ASN A 128 7.74 12.07 20.46
C ASN A 128 7.29 10.82 19.70
N VAL A 129 6.67 11.01 18.54
CA VAL A 129 6.07 9.93 17.74
C VAL A 129 6.76 9.83 16.40
N ARG A 130 7.08 8.60 15.99
CA ARG A 130 7.50 8.32 14.62
C ARG A 130 6.88 7.05 14.10
N GLU A 131 6.46 7.10 12.85
CA GLU A 131 5.83 5.99 12.15
C GLU A 131 6.69 5.53 10.99
N PHE A 132 6.68 4.22 10.76
CA PHE A 132 7.23 3.57 9.58
C PHE A 132 6.12 2.74 8.94
N LEU A 133 5.65 3.19 7.78
CA LEU A 133 4.78 2.38 6.94
C LEU A 133 5.65 1.31 6.29
N LEU A 134 5.35 0.06 6.60
CA LEU A 134 6.01 -1.05 5.97
C LEU A 134 5.49 -1.12 4.52
N SER A 135 6.36 -0.86 3.56
CA SER A 135 6.05 -1.10 2.14
C SER A 135 5.78 -2.59 1.96
N GLY A 136 4.52 -2.97 1.71
CA GLY A 136 4.13 -4.36 1.47
C GLY A 136 3.51 -5.08 2.67
N ALA A 137 2.84 -4.36 3.55
CA ALA A 137 2.54 -4.88 4.88
C ALA A 137 1.04 -5.00 5.20
N SER A 138 0.22 -4.85 4.16
CA SER A 138 -0.86 -5.79 3.86
C SER A 138 -0.36 -7.14 3.33
N GLY A 139 0.96 -7.36 3.21
CA GLY A 139 1.49 -8.42 2.34
C GLY A 139 1.10 -8.23 0.89
N ALA A 140 0.47 -7.12 0.50
CA ALA A 140 -0.17 -6.98 -0.79
C ALA A 140 0.12 -5.61 -1.41
N ALA A 141 0.76 -5.57 -2.57
CA ALA A 141 0.78 -4.39 -3.42
C ALA A 141 -0.51 -4.40 -4.24
N CYS A 142 -1.33 -3.35 -4.16
CA CYS A 142 -2.60 -3.29 -4.87
C CYS A 142 -2.67 -2.10 -5.82
N ILE A 143 -3.38 -2.28 -6.93
CA ILE A 143 -3.83 -1.21 -7.82
C ILE A 143 -5.36 -1.24 -7.87
N GLY A 144 -5.96 -0.16 -7.40
CA GLY A 144 -7.40 0.09 -7.47
C GLY A 144 -7.71 1.20 -8.47
N PHE A 145 -9.00 1.42 -8.74
CA PHE A 145 -9.47 2.37 -9.75
C PHE A 145 -10.27 3.54 -9.17
N GLY A 146 -10.18 3.74 -7.85
CA GLY A 146 -10.63 4.93 -7.16
C GLY A 146 -9.79 6.17 -7.51
N PRO A 147 -10.26 7.39 -7.18
CA PRO A 147 -9.53 8.61 -7.48
C PRO A 147 -8.21 8.74 -6.71
N PRO A 148 -7.11 9.16 -7.37
CA PRO A 148 -6.92 9.24 -8.83
C PRO A 148 -6.65 7.84 -9.45
N PRO A 149 -7.14 7.55 -10.68
CA PRO A 149 -7.77 8.44 -11.66
C PRO A 149 -9.26 8.73 -11.43
N PRO A 150 -9.78 9.89 -11.89
CA PRO A 150 -11.20 10.22 -11.76
C PRO A 150 -12.10 9.35 -12.67
N SER A 151 -13.36 9.19 -12.27
CA SER A 151 -14.38 8.58 -13.11
C SER A 151 -14.50 9.30 -14.45
N GLY A 152 -14.71 8.54 -15.52
CA GLY A 152 -14.71 9.00 -16.90
C GLY A 152 -13.34 9.01 -17.57
N THR A 153 -12.24 8.71 -16.87
CA THR A 153 -10.91 8.56 -17.47
C THR A 153 -10.93 7.42 -18.50
N VAL A 154 -10.45 7.68 -19.71
CA VAL A 154 -10.41 6.73 -20.83
C VAL A 154 -8.97 6.42 -21.21
N TYR A 155 -8.71 5.18 -21.55
CA TYR A 155 -7.47 4.68 -22.15
C TYR A 155 -7.80 3.90 -23.42
N GLY A 156 -6.84 3.84 -24.35
CA GLY A 156 -6.98 3.10 -25.60
C GLY A 156 -7.17 3.99 -26.82
N ALA A 157 -7.74 3.43 -27.89
CA ALA A 157 -7.85 4.09 -29.19
C ALA A 157 -8.58 5.44 -29.17
N PRO A 158 -9.70 5.63 -28.42
CA PRO A 158 -10.44 6.91 -28.44
C PRO A 158 -9.64 8.12 -27.96
N VAL A 159 -8.58 7.91 -27.18
CA VAL A 159 -7.70 8.96 -26.65
C VAL A 159 -6.27 8.86 -27.21
N GLY A 160 -6.05 8.04 -28.24
CA GLY A 160 -4.75 7.89 -28.90
C GLY A 160 -3.68 7.19 -28.06
N THR A 161 -4.05 6.48 -27.00
CA THR A 161 -3.09 5.62 -26.28
C THR A 161 -2.68 4.46 -27.18
N ALA A 162 -1.39 4.17 -27.33
CA ALA A 162 -0.95 3.05 -28.15
C ALA A 162 -0.98 1.72 -27.36
N PRO A 163 -1.16 0.56 -28.03
CA PRO A 163 -0.92 -0.73 -27.39
C PRO A 163 0.50 -0.81 -26.82
N GLY A 164 0.63 -1.30 -25.58
CA GLY A 164 1.86 -1.38 -24.81
C GLY A 164 2.14 -0.14 -23.94
N SER A 165 1.40 0.96 -24.09
CA SER A 165 1.57 2.13 -23.23
C SER A 165 1.20 1.83 -21.79
N VAL A 166 2.09 2.16 -20.85
CA VAL A 166 1.78 2.20 -19.41
C VAL A 166 0.90 3.43 -19.15
N VAL A 167 -0.27 3.20 -18.58
CA VAL A 167 -1.30 4.24 -18.37
C VAL A 167 -1.59 4.52 -16.91
N LEU A 168 -1.23 3.60 -16.01
CA LEU A 168 -1.37 3.78 -14.57
C LEU A 168 -0.23 3.08 -13.84
N THR A 169 0.22 3.64 -12.73
CA THR A 169 1.20 3.01 -11.83
C THR A 169 0.80 3.28 -10.40
N ALA A 170 0.71 2.22 -9.59
CA ALA A 170 0.40 2.32 -8.17
C ALA A 170 1.10 1.19 -7.42
N ASN A 171 1.69 1.50 -6.27
CA ASN A 171 2.31 0.51 -5.38
C ASN A 171 3.30 -0.45 -6.07
N GLY A 172 4.07 0.06 -7.05
CA GLY A 172 5.03 -0.75 -7.81
C GLY A 172 4.42 -1.57 -8.95
N ILE A 173 3.10 -1.59 -9.09
CA ILE A 173 2.39 -2.25 -10.19
C ILE A 173 2.23 -1.25 -11.34
N LYS A 174 2.68 -1.64 -12.54
CA LYS A 174 2.44 -0.87 -13.77
C LYS A 174 1.29 -1.51 -14.53
N MET A 175 0.30 -0.72 -14.91
CA MET A 175 -0.79 -1.15 -15.78
C MET A 175 -0.58 -0.57 -17.17
N SER A 176 -0.56 -1.44 -18.18
CA SER A 176 -0.50 -1.07 -19.60
C SER A 176 -1.72 -1.60 -20.36
N VAL A 177 -2.03 -0.99 -21.51
CA VAL A 177 -3.16 -1.41 -22.36
C VAL A 177 -2.67 -2.16 -23.59
N HIS A 178 -3.37 -3.21 -24.01
CA HIS A 178 -2.96 -4.10 -25.11
C HIS A 178 -4.14 -4.50 -26.00
N ASN A 179 -3.83 -5.02 -27.19
CA ASN A 179 -4.85 -5.54 -28.11
C ASN A 179 -5.63 -6.69 -27.46
N PHE A 180 -6.95 -6.64 -27.58
CA PHE A 180 -7.84 -7.78 -27.40
C PHE A 180 -7.71 -8.74 -28.58
N ARG A 181 -7.91 -10.04 -28.34
CA ARG A 181 -7.70 -11.11 -29.30
C ARG A 181 -8.90 -12.05 -29.35
N TRP A 182 -9.34 -12.37 -30.56
CA TRP A 182 -10.42 -13.32 -30.80
C TRP A 182 -9.88 -14.75 -30.85
N VAL A 183 -10.74 -15.71 -30.48
CA VAL A 183 -10.45 -17.15 -30.62
C VAL A 183 -10.19 -17.54 -32.08
N SER A 184 -10.89 -16.90 -33.02
CA SER A 184 -10.75 -17.12 -34.47
C SER A 184 -9.54 -16.41 -35.09
N GLY A 185 -8.72 -15.72 -34.30
CA GLY A 185 -7.58 -14.94 -34.76
C GLY A 185 -7.90 -13.46 -34.98
N GLY A 186 -6.85 -12.66 -35.18
CA GLY A 186 -6.96 -11.21 -35.26
C GLY A 186 -7.10 -10.55 -33.88
N GLY A 187 -7.70 -9.37 -33.83
CA GLY A 187 -7.87 -8.63 -32.58
C GLY A 187 -8.36 -7.22 -32.79
N THR A 188 -8.66 -6.55 -31.68
CA THR A 188 -9.15 -5.18 -31.63
C THR A 188 -8.39 -4.41 -30.56
N PHE A 189 -8.44 -3.09 -30.64
CA PHE A 189 -7.90 -2.21 -29.61
C PHE A 189 -8.84 -1.03 -29.48
N ASN A 190 -9.77 -1.14 -28.55
CA ASN A 190 -10.81 -0.15 -28.36
C ASN A 190 -10.54 0.64 -27.07
N GLU A 191 -11.32 0.44 -26.00
CA GLU A 191 -11.21 1.29 -24.80
C GLU A 191 -11.22 0.54 -23.48
N ALA A 192 -10.48 1.11 -22.53
CA ALA A 192 -10.65 0.88 -21.10
C ALA A 192 -11.09 2.18 -20.44
N ARG A 193 -11.99 2.12 -19.45
CA ARG A 193 -12.62 3.29 -18.85
C ARG A 193 -12.77 3.14 -17.36
N ILE A 194 -12.40 4.17 -16.62
CA ILE A 194 -12.64 4.25 -15.18
C ILE A 194 -14.07 4.70 -14.95
N GLU A 195 -14.88 3.89 -14.29
CA GLU A 195 -16.29 4.20 -14.03
C GLU A 195 -16.85 3.39 -12.85
N PRO A 196 -17.94 3.86 -12.21
CA PRO A 196 -18.76 2.99 -11.37
C PRO A 196 -19.30 1.83 -12.18
N PRO A 197 -19.26 0.60 -11.66
CA PRO A 197 -19.77 -0.53 -12.39
C PRO A 197 -21.31 -0.46 -12.45
N PRO A 198 -21.94 -0.98 -13.53
CA PRO A 198 -23.40 -0.96 -13.67
C PRO A 198 -24.12 -1.79 -12.60
N ILE A 199 -23.42 -2.75 -12.00
CA ILE A 199 -23.86 -3.53 -10.85
C ILE A 199 -22.82 -3.33 -9.75
N PRO A 200 -23.21 -2.90 -8.53
CA PRO A 200 -22.27 -2.67 -7.46
C PRO A 200 -21.42 -3.90 -7.14
N PHE A 201 -20.12 -3.76 -7.38
CA PHE A 201 -19.04 -4.57 -6.84
C PHE A 201 -17.83 -3.63 -6.67
N GLY A 202 -16.72 -4.12 -6.13
CA GLY A 202 -15.55 -3.26 -6.04
C GLY A 202 -15.56 -2.34 -4.81
N THR A 203 -14.73 -1.30 -4.87
CA THR A 203 -14.60 -0.22 -3.87
C THR A 203 -15.25 1.09 -4.33
N GLY A 204 -15.99 1.04 -5.44
CA GLY A 204 -16.81 2.14 -5.97
C GLY A 204 -16.55 2.42 -7.43
N GLN A 205 -15.30 2.72 -7.80
CA GLN A 205 -14.88 2.86 -9.19
C GLN A 205 -14.06 1.64 -9.61
N THR A 206 -14.25 1.24 -10.86
CA THR A 206 -13.62 0.06 -11.46
C THR A 206 -13.02 0.46 -12.80
N ILE A 207 -12.24 -0.44 -13.41
CA ILE A 207 -11.87 -0.29 -14.82
C ILE A 207 -12.71 -1.23 -15.67
N ARG A 208 -13.54 -0.65 -16.53
CA ARG A 208 -14.23 -1.37 -17.61
C ARG A 208 -13.26 -1.60 -18.75
N THR A 209 -13.30 -2.78 -19.34
CA THR A 209 -12.70 -3.10 -20.63
C THR A 209 -13.80 -3.38 -21.64
N ASN A 210 -13.60 -2.92 -22.87
CA ASN A 210 -14.46 -3.23 -23.99
C ASN A 210 -13.59 -3.41 -25.22
N ASN A 211 -13.30 -4.66 -25.59
CA ASN A 211 -12.42 -4.99 -26.72
C ASN A 211 -10.99 -4.44 -26.54
N ILE A 212 -10.45 -4.57 -25.33
CA ILE A 212 -9.07 -4.23 -24.97
C ILE A 212 -8.57 -5.16 -23.85
N ASN A 213 -7.25 -5.30 -23.73
CA ASN A 213 -6.59 -5.99 -22.61
C ASN A 213 -5.86 -5.00 -21.71
N LEU A 214 -5.82 -5.30 -20.41
CA LEU A 214 -4.94 -4.68 -19.42
C LEU A 214 -3.81 -5.65 -19.09
N GLU A 215 -2.59 -5.17 -18.97
CA GLU A 215 -1.47 -5.93 -18.43
C GLU A 215 -0.93 -5.26 -17.17
N PHE A 216 -0.93 -6.03 -16.09
CA PHE A 216 -0.35 -5.68 -14.80
C PHE A 216 1.04 -6.31 -14.71
N ASP A 217 2.06 -5.46 -14.62
CA ASP A 217 3.46 -5.85 -14.40
C ASP A 217 3.79 -5.65 -12.92
N PHE A 218 4.12 -6.74 -12.24
CA PHE A 218 4.40 -6.77 -10.82
C PHE A 218 5.90 -6.70 -10.50
N SER A 219 6.77 -6.55 -11.49
CA SER A 219 8.23 -6.50 -11.27
C SER A 219 8.70 -5.38 -10.35
N GLY A 220 7.89 -4.34 -10.14
CA GLY A 220 8.19 -3.19 -9.29
C GLY A 220 7.70 -3.28 -7.84
N VAL A 221 7.05 -4.37 -7.40
CA VAL A 221 6.39 -4.44 -6.08
C VAL A 221 7.35 -4.67 -4.89
N GLY A 222 8.63 -4.92 -5.15
CA GLY A 222 9.66 -5.05 -4.10
C GLY A 222 9.72 -6.39 -3.38
N PHE A 223 8.88 -7.37 -3.78
CA PHE A 223 8.90 -8.75 -3.30
C PHE A 223 8.64 -9.73 -4.45
N SER A 224 8.98 -11.01 -4.24
CA SER A 224 8.62 -12.08 -5.20
C SER A 224 7.14 -12.39 -5.04
N VAL A 225 6.36 -12.27 -6.11
CA VAL A 225 4.92 -12.47 -6.05
C VAL A 225 4.58 -13.96 -6.16
N ALA A 226 3.94 -14.53 -5.13
CA ALA A 226 3.42 -15.90 -5.14
C ALA A 226 1.90 -15.98 -5.31
N ARG A 227 1.18 -14.85 -5.17
CA ARG A 227 -0.27 -14.81 -5.36
C ARG A 227 -0.70 -13.49 -5.98
N VAL A 228 -1.66 -13.55 -6.91
CA VAL A 228 -2.37 -12.37 -7.40
C VAL A 228 -3.86 -12.60 -7.25
N GLU A 229 -4.59 -11.61 -6.78
CA GLU A 229 -6.04 -11.64 -6.66
C GLU A 229 -6.65 -10.39 -7.31
N LEU A 230 -7.79 -10.57 -7.97
CA LEU A 230 -8.62 -9.46 -8.44
C LEU A 230 -10.10 -9.80 -8.32
N ARG A 231 -10.92 -8.76 -8.31
CA ARG A 231 -12.39 -8.86 -8.38
C ARG A 231 -12.85 -8.48 -9.78
N TYR A 232 -13.93 -9.13 -10.24
CA TYR A 232 -14.47 -8.86 -11.56
C TYR A 232 -15.99 -8.83 -11.60
N LEU A 233 -16.51 -8.16 -12.63
CA LEU A 233 -17.89 -8.25 -13.11
C LEU A 233 -17.84 -8.51 -14.62
N ASP A 234 -18.55 -9.54 -15.04
CA ASP A 234 -18.69 -9.96 -16.42
C ASP A 234 -20.18 -9.92 -16.79
N LEU A 235 -20.53 -9.08 -17.76
CA LEU A 235 -21.90 -8.97 -18.28
C LEU A 235 -22.06 -9.56 -19.68
N GLY A 236 -21.04 -10.27 -20.18
CA GLY A 236 -21.10 -11.04 -21.41
C GLY A 236 -19.93 -10.81 -22.35
N GLY A 237 -19.90 -11.63 -23.39
CA GLY A 237 -18.85 -11.59 -24.40
C GLY A 237 -17.77 -12.63 -24.15
N ILE A 238 -16.51 -12.21 -24.26
CA ILE A 238 -15.34 -13.09 -24.23
C ILE A 238 -14.21 -12.33 -23.51
N GLU A 239 -13.55 -13.03 -22.59
CA GLU A 239 -12.40 -12.52 -21.85
C GLU A 239 -11.13 -13.15 -22.40
N ASN A 240 -10.05 -12.40 -22.35
CA ASN A 240 -8.70 -12.87 -22.62
C ASN A 240 -7.98 -13.04 -21.29
N LEU A 241 -7.20 -14.10 -21.16
CA LEU A 241 -6.34 -14.32 -20.01
C LEU A 241 -4.96 -14.86 -20.45
N SER A 242 -3.91 -14.27 -19.90
CA SER A 242 -2.54 -14.74 -20.01
C SER A 242 -1.75 -14.38 -18.75
N VAL A 243 -0.81 -15.25 -18.38
CA VAL A 243 0.07 -15.10 -17.22
C VAL A 243 1.52 -15.21 -17.66
N ASN A 244 2.41 -14.39 -17.09
CA ASN A 244 3.85 -14.42 -17.32
C ASN A 244 4.30 -14.31 -18.78
N GLY A 245 3.57 -13.54 -19.59
CA GLY A 245 3.94 -13.26 -20.98
C GLY A 245 3.81 -14.47 -21.92
N GLN A 246 3.10 -15.53 -21.50
CA GLN A 246 2.68 -16.60 -22.40
C GLN A 246 1.91 -16.02 -23.61
N PRO A 247 1.92 -16.69 -24.78
CA PRO A 247 1.28 -16.18 -26.00
C PRO A 247 -0.13 -15.65 -25.72
N VAL A 248 -0.39 -14.39 -26.06
CA VAL A 248 -1.65 -13.73 -25.70
C VAL A 248 -2.67 -13.87 -26.83
N PRO A 249 -3.89 -14.34 -26.52
CA PRO A 249 -4.34 -14.86 -25.24
C PRO A 249 -3.94 -16.33 -25.09
N VAL A 250 -3.61 -16.79 -23.87
CA VAL A 250 -3.48 -18.23 -23.63
C VAL A 250 -4.88 -18.84 -23.55
N TYR A 251 -5.82 -18.07 -23.02
CA TYR A 251 -7.22 -18.41 -22.96
C TYR A 251 -8.08 -17.26 -23.48
N ALA A 252 -9.02 -17.57 -24.37
CA ALA A 252 -10.07 -16.67 -24.78
C ALA A 252 -11.43 -17.37 -24.70
N GLY A 253 -12.31 -16.88 -23.84
CA GLY A 253 -13.64 -17.45 -23.59
C GLY A 253 -14.27 -16.86 -22.34
N GLU A 254 -15.31 -17.52 -21.83
CA GLU A 254 -15.92 -17.22 -20.53
C GLU A 254 -14.90 -17.43 -19.40
N LEU A 255 -14.64 -16.41 -18.58
CA LEU A 255 -13.58 -16.46 -17.57
C LEU A 255 -13.67 -17.68 -16.62
N ALA A 256 -14.87 -18.11 -16.23
CA ALA A 256 -15.05 -19.29 -15.37
C ALA A 256 -14.59 -20.61 -16.02
N GLY A 257 -14.46 -20.64 -17.36
CA GLY A 257 -13.94 -21.76 -18.13
C GLY A 257 -12.44 -21.72 -18.36
N ALA A 258 -11.70 -20.79 -17.73
CA ALA A 258 -10.26 -20.70 -17.86
C ALA A 258 -9.55 -21.99 -17.40
N PRO A 259 -8.43 -22.38 -18.05
CA PRO A 259 -7.62 -23.52 -17.60
C PRO A 259 -7.13 -23.32 -16.17
N VAL A 260 -7.21 -24.37 -15.36
CA VAL A 260 -6.75 -24.36 -13.95
C VAL A 260 -5.25 -24.13 -13.78
N LEU A 261 -4.47 -24.24 -14.86
CA LEU A 261 -3.03 -24.00 -14.90
C LEU A 261 -2.67 -23.23 -16.19
N ILE A 262 -1.96 -22.12 -16.05
CA ILE A 262 -1.42 -21.33 -17.15
C ILE A 262 0.04 -21.01 -16.85
N GLY A 263 0.96 -21.48 -17.69
CA GLY A 263 2.39 -21.17 -17.53
C GLY A 263 2.99 -21.56 -16.17
N GLY A 264 2.49 -22.64 -15.54
CA GLY A 264 2.92 -23.09 -14.21
C GLY A 264 2.29 -22.34 -13.03
N VAL A 265 1.36 -21.42 -13.28
CA VAL A 265 0.59 -20.72 -12.26
C VAL A 265 -0.81 -21.34 -12.16
N SER A 266 -1.24 -21.67 -10.95
CA SER A 266 -2.59 -22.13 -10.64
C SER A 266 -3.58 -21.00 -10.83
N VAL A 267 -4.69 -21.27 -11.50
CA VAL A 267 -5.76 -20.33 -11.81
C VAL A 267 -7.04 -20.82 -11.16
N VAL A 268 -7.62 -20.01 -10.28
CA VAL A 268 -8.90 -20.27 -9.64
C VAL A 268 -9.84 -19.10 -9.90
N VAL A 269 -10.99 -19.39 -10.50
CA VAL A 269 -12.04 -18.40 -10.75
C VAL A 269 -13.25 -18.77 -9.92
N THR A 270 -13.75 -17.83 -9.14
CA THR A 270 -15.05 -17.95 -8.46
C THR A 270 -16.07 -17.10 -9.21
N SER A 271 -17.33 -17.53 -9.20
CA SER A 271 -18.41 -16.79 -9.86
C SER A 271 -19.71 -16.92 -9.08
N ALA A 272 -20.42 -15.81 -8.94
CA ALA A 272 -21.77 -15.71 -8.43
C ALA A 272 -22.65 -15.00 -9.47
N PRO A 273 -23.89 -15.47 -9.70
CA PRO A 273 -24.79 -14.82 -10.66
C PRO A 273 -25.19 -13.43 -10.18
N VAL A 274 -25.29 -12.49 -11.11
CA VAL A 274 -25.86 -11.15 -10.92
C VAL A 274 -26.81 -10.85 -12.08
N PRO A 275 -27.70 -9.84 -11.98
CA PRO A 275 -28.59 -9.49 -13.09
C PRO A 275 -27.81 -9.25 -14.40
N GLY A 276 -28.05 -10.09 -15.41
CA GLY A 276 -27.39 -9.96 -16.71
C GLY A 276 -25.97 -10.52 -16.80
N GLY A 277 -25.42 -11.14 -15.74
CA GLY A 277 -24.04 -11.67 -15.81
C GLY A 277 -23.56 -12.37 -14.53
N LYS A 278 -22.27 -12.24 -14.25
CA LYS A 278 -21.60 -12.85 -13.09
C LYS A 278 -20.60 -11.89 -12.47
N THR A 279 -20.38 -12.02 -11.17
CA THR A 279 -19.27 -11.36 -10.46
C THR A 279 -18.49 -12.39 -9.66
N GLY A 280 -17.23 -12.11 -9.37
CA GLY A 280 -16.43 -13.01 -8.55
C GLY A 280 -14.98 -12.58 -8.43
N THR A 281 -14.12 -13.55 -8.16
CA THR A 281 -12.68 -13.35 -8.00
C THR A 281 -11.88 -14.23 -8.95
N LEU A 282 -10.75 -13.71 -9.40
CA LEU A 282 -9.68 -14.49 -10.03
C LEU A 282 -8.50 -14.52 -9.05
N VAL A 283 -8.06 -15.72 -8.70
CA VAL A 283 -6.88 -15.96 -7.87
C VAL A 283 -5.85 -16.74 -8.68
N LEU A 284 -4.66 -16.18 -8.76
CA LEU A 284 -3.47 -16.80 -9.33
C LEU A 284 -2.53 -17.21 -8.20
N THR A 285 -1.99 -18.42 -8.23
CA THR A 285 -1.04 -18.90 -7.21
C THR A 285 0.15 -19.58 -7.87
N GLY A 286 1.36 -19.16 -7.48
CA GLY A 286 2.62 -19.51 -8.13
C GLY A 286 3.45 -18.26 -8.44
N PRO A 287 4.60 -18.38 -9.12
CA PRO A 287 5.44 -17.23 -9.43
C PRO A 287 4.78 -16.33 -10.48
N VAL A 288 4.14 -15.23 -10.09
CA VAL A 288 3.40 -14.33 -11.00
C VAL A 288 4.17 -13.05 -11.26
N GLN A 289 4.68 -12.86 -12.47
CA GLN A 289 5.38 -11.65 -12.89
C GLN A 289 4.47 -10.68 -13.63
N ARG A 290 3.57 -11.21 -14.48
CA ARG A 290 2.62 -10.41 -15.25
C ARG A 290 1.28 -11.10 -15.34
N LEU A 291 0.20 -10.32 -15.27
CA LEU A 291 -1.17 -10.74 -15.56
C LEU A 291 -1.68 -9.88 -16.70
N ARG A 292 -2.10 -10.51 -17.81
CA ARG A 292 -2.84 -9.84 -18.88
C ARG A 292 -4.26 -10.36 -18.93
N ILE A 293 -5.22 -9.45 -18.77
CA ILE A 293 -6.65 -9.74 -18.70
C ILE A 293 -7.47 -8.58 -19.28
N GLY A 294 -8.59 -8.90 -19.91
CA GLY A 294 -9.56 -7.94 -20.42
C GLY A 294 -10.62 -8.63 -21.23
N GLY A 295 -11.62 -7.88 -21.72
CA GLY A 295 -12.76 -8.52 -22.36
C GLY A 295 -13.68 -7.55 -23.07
N GLN A 296 -14.84 -8.09 -23.40
CA GLN A 296 -16.03 -7.33 -23.75
C GLN A 296 -16.85 -7.20 -22.47
N GLU A 297 -17.43 -6.03 -22.21
CA GLU A 297 -18.34 -5.83 -21.07
C GLU A 297 -17.80 -6.42 -19.74
N PHE A 298 -16.53 -6.12 -19.46
CA PHE A 298 -15.80 -6.74 -18.36
C PHE A 298 -15.18 -5.66 -17.47
N TRP A 299 -15.51 -5.66 -16.18
CA TRP A 299 -15.02 -4.71 -15.19
C TRP A 299 -14.09 -5.41 -14.20
N ILE A 300 -13.02 -4.73 -13.81
CA ILE A 300 -11.98 -5.23 -12.90
C ILE A 300 -11.81 -4.24 -11.75
N ASP A 301 -11.58 -4.76 -10.55
CA ASP A 301 -11.18 -3.95 -9.39
C ASP A 301 -10.20 -4.70 -8.47
N ASP A 302 -9.50 -3.95 -7.62
CA ASP A 302 -8.57 -4.43 -6.58
C ASP A 302 -7.59 -5.50 -7.05
N VAL A 303 -6.73 -5.17 -8.01
CA VAL A 303 -5.69 -6.10 -8.43
C VAL A 303 -4.55 -6.04 -7.42
N CYS A 304 -4.40 -7.10 -6.64
CA CYS A 304 -3.43 -7.20 -5.56
C CYS A 304 -2.41 -8.32 -5.79
N ALA A 305 -1.13 -7.99 -5.70
CA ALA A 305 0.00 -8.91 -5.73
C ALA A 305 0.51 -9.16 -4.32
N MET A 306 0.76 -10.42 -3.96
CA MET A 306 1.16 -10.88 -2.64
C MET A 306 2.37 -11.82 -2.74
N PRO A 307 3.26 -11.86 -1.72
CA PRO A 307 4.39 -12.78 -1.67
C PRO A 307 3.97 -14.23 -1.40
#